data_AF-A0A962ZMA6-F1
#
_entry.id   AF-A0A962ZMA6-F1
#
_cell.length_a   1.000
_cell.length_b   1.000
_cell.length_c   1.000
_cell.angle_alpha   90.00
_cell.angle_beta   90.00
_cell.angle_gamma   90.00
#
_symmetry.space_group_name_H-M   'P 1'
#
loop_
_entity.id
_entity.type
_entity.pdbx_description
1 polymer ?
#
loop_
_entity_poly.entity_id
_entity_poly.type
_entity_poly.pdbx_seq_one_letter_code
_entity_poly.pdbx_strand_id
1 'polypeptide(L)'
;METLVVWLPRIGAGITFLIGLVGFFKPRLFLDQVNIELTSPMAFSEARAVFGGLNIGGAVAAFTLGEPAIFTALGMAWAAVTLARVWSIAVDGIGVKASVPALVFDGALCFLFLSPLLLA
;
A
#
# COMPACT_ATOMS: atom_id res chain seq x y z
N MET A 1 13.60 -11.66 18.47
CA MET A 1 13.59 -11.24 17.06
C MET A 1 12.62 -12.06 16.23
N GLU A 2 12.58 -13.39 16.38
CA GLU A 2 11.67 -14.28 15.63
C GLU A 2 10.19 -13.83 15.67
N THR A 3 9.69 -13.41 16.83
CA THR A 3 8.33 -12.88 16.96
C THR A 3 8.07 -11.68 16.04
N LEU A 4 9.02 -10.75 15.92
CA LEU A 4 8.87 -9.58 15.05
C LEU A 4 8.88 -9.97 13.57
N VAL A 5 9.79 -10.87 13.18
CA VAL A 5 9.90 -11.41 11.82
C VAL A 5 8.60 -12.08 11.37
N VAL A 6 7.90 -12.75 12.28
CA VAL A 6 6.62 -13.41 11.98
C VAL A 6 5.46 -12.41 11.94
N TRP A 7 5.34 -11.51 12.91
CA TRP A 7 4.11 -10.74 13.09
C TRP A 7 4.06 -9.42 12.32
N LEU A 8 5.18 -8.72 12.15
CA LEU A 8 5.20 -7.44 11.43
C LEU A 8 4.67 -7.52 9.99
N PRO A 9 5.08 -8.47 9.13
CA PRO A 9 4.54 -8.56 7.77
C PRO A 9 3.06 -8.95 7.73
N ARG A 10 2.57 -9.70 8.74
CA ARG A 10 1.15 -10.04 8.89
C ARG A 10 0.31 -8.81 9.28
N ILE A 11 0.86 -7.93 10.11
CA ILE A 11 0.24 -6.63 10.40
C ILE A 11 0.18 -5.79 9.12
N GLY A 12 1.26 -5.75 8.33
CA GLY A 12 1.28 -5.11 7.01
C GLY A 12 0.21 -5.64 6.06
N ALA A 13 0.01 -6.97 6.02
CA ALA A 13 -1.08 -7.59 5.27
C ALA A 13 -2.46 -7.17 5.80
N GLY A 14 -2.65 -7.08 7.11
CA GLY A 14 -3.91 -6.63 7.71
C GLY A 14 -4.27 -5.19 7.35
N ILE A 15 -3.30 -4.27 7.44
CA ILE A 15 -3.49 -2.87 7.04
C ILE A 15 -3.78 -2.80 5.53
N THR A 16 -3.02 -3.51 4.71
CA THR A 16 -3.23 -3.58 3.25
C THR A 16 -4.61 -4.10 2.89
N PHE A 17 -5.11 -5.11 3.60
CA PHE A 17 -6.46 -5.62 3.44
C PHE A 17 -7.52 -4.56 3.74
N LEU A 18 -7.36 -3.80 4.84
CA LEU A 18 -8.27 -2.71 5.19
C LEU A 18 -8.27 -1.58 4.15
N ILE A 19 -7.09 -1.18 3.65
CA ILE A 19 -6.97 -0.24 2.53
C ILE A 19 -7.75 -0.77 1.33
N GLY A 20 -7.57 -2.05 1.00
CA GLY A 20 -8.28 -2.70 -0.09
C GLY A 20 -9.80 -2.67 0.09
N LEU A 21 -10.31 -2.97 1.29
CA LEU A 21 -11.75 -2.87 1.56
C LEU A 21 -12.26 -1.44 1.37
N VAL A 22 -11.54 -0.43 1.88
CA VAL A 22 -11.92 0.97 1.68
C VAL A 22 -11.86 1.36 0.20
N GLY A 23 -10.81 0.99 -0.52
CA GLY A 23 -10.66 1.27 -1.95
C GLY A 23 -11.73 0.59 -2.80
N PHE A 24 -12.18 -0.60 -2.41
CA PHE A 24 -13.21 -1.35 -3.12
C PHE A 24 -14.62 -0.76 -2.89
N PHE A 25 -14.97 -0.43 -1.65
CA PHE A 25 -16.32 0.00 -1.31
C PHE A 25 -16.50 1.53 -1.31
N LYS A 26 -15.48 2.29 -0.90
CA LYS A 26 -15.52 3.75 -0.72
C LYS A 26 -14.23 4.44 -1.24
N PRO A 27 -13.87 4.30 -2.54
CA PRO A 27 -12.62 4.83 -3.08
C PRO A 27 -12.43 6.34 -2.93
N ARG A 28 -13.53 7.10 -2.88
CA ARG A 28 -13.51 8.57 -2.68
C ARG A 28 -12.82 9.00 -1.40
N LEU A 29 -12.82 8.16 -0.35
CA LEU A 29 -12.14 8.49 0.91
C LEU A 29 -10.64 8.71 0.74
N PHE A 30 -10.02 8.10 -0.27
CA PHE A 30 -8.60 8.31 -0.60
C PHE A 30 -8.43 9.34 -1.71
N LEU A 31 -9.24 9.24 -2.77
CA LEU A 31 -9.04 10.01 -3.99
C LEU A 31 -9.38 11.49 -3.83
N ASP A 32 -10.41 11.81 -3.04
CA ASP A 32 -10.79 13.21 -2.78
C ASP A 32 -9.68 13.95 -2.00
N GLN A 33 -8.90 13.24 -1.18
CA GLN A 33 -7.78 13.82 -0.42
C GLN A 33 -6.61 14.26 -1.32
N VAL A 34 -6.53 13.72 -2.53
CA VAL A 34 -5.50 14.02 -3.53
C VAL A 34 -6.10 14.67 -4.78
N ASN A 35 -7.31 15.22 -4.68
CA ASN A 35 -8.02 15.93 -5.75
C ASN A 35 -8.21 15.10 -7.03
N ILE A 36 -8.39 13.78 -6.90
CA ILE A 36 -8.74 12.90 -8.02
C ILE A 36 -10.26 12.73 -8.09
N GLU A 37 -10.87 13.28 -9.14
CA GLU A 37 -12.31 13.19 -9.35
C GLU A 37 -12.72 11.92 -10.13
N LEU A 38 -13.68 11.18 -9.58
CA LEU A 38 -14.30 10.03 -10.25
C LEU A 38 -15.54 10.47 -11.03
N THR A 39 -15.35 10.84 -12.30
CA THR A 39 -16.37 11.49 -13.15
C THR A 39 -17.30 10.54 -13.91
N SER A 40 -17.02 9.24 -13.93
CA SER A 40 -17.83 8.25 -14.65
C SER A 40 -17.86 6.89 -13.94
N PRO A 41 -18.85 6.02 -14.21
CA PRO A 41 -18.86 4.65 -13.68
C PRO A 41 -17.57 3.86 -14.01
N MET A 42 -16.95 4.12 -15.17
CA MET A 42 -15.69 3.50 -15.55
C MET A 42 -14.54 3.95 -14.63
N ALA A 43 -14.47 5.24 -14.28
CA ALA A 43 -13.48 5.73 -13.32
C ALA A 43 -13.63 5.07 -11.94
N PHE A 44 -14.87 4.83 -11.49
CA PHE A 44 -15.12 4.05 -10.29
C PHE A 44 -14.64 2.60 -10.41
N SER A 45 -14.87 1.96 -11.56
CA SER A 45 -14.40 0.59 -11.81
C SER A 45 -12.89 0.48 -11.67
N GLU A 46 -12.14 1.37 -12.34
CA GLU A 46 -10.68 1.41 -12.27
C GLU A 46 -10.17 1.67 -10.84
N ALA A 47 -10.76 2.64 -10.15
CA ALA A 47 -10.39 2.93 -8.76
C ALA A 47 -10.61 1.71 -7.84
N ARG A 48 -11.73 1.00 -8.00
CA ARG A 48 -12.02 -0.20 -7.20
C ARG A 48 -11.10 -1.35 -7.53
N ALA A 49 -10.71 -1.51 -8.81
CA ALA A 49 -9.79 -2.56 -9.22
C ALA A 49 -8.39 -2.32 -8.65
N VAL A 50 -7.84 -1.12 -8.82
CA VAL A 50 -6.46 -0.79 -8.44
C VAL A 50 -6.31 -0.58 -6.94
N PHE A 51 -7.11 0.29 -6.33
CA PHE A 51 -6.99 0.59 -4.90
C PHE A 51 -7.64 -0.49 -4.03
N GLY A 52 -8.69 -1.15 -4.55
CA GLY A 52 -9.41 -2.19 -3.83
C GLY A 52 -8.88 -3.59 -4.13
N GLY A 53 -9.16 -4.08 -5.34
CA GLY A 53 -8.94 -5.46 -5.76
C GLY A 53 -7.50 -5.92 -5.61
N LEU A 54 -6.51 -5.15 -6.08
CA LEU A 54 -5.10 -5.52 -5.95
C LEU A 54 -4.65 -5.64 -4.48
N ASN A 55 -5.06 -4.71 -3.63
CA ASN A 55 -4.72 -4.72 -2.21
C ASN A 55 -5.41 -5.87 -1.45
N ILE A 56 -6.70 -6.11 -1.74
CA ILE A 56 -7.44 -7.26 -1.19
C ILE A 56 -6.77 -8.57 -1.62
N GLY A 57 -6.53 -8.74 -2.92
CA GLY A 57 -5.94 -9.96 -3.47
C GLY A 57 -4.55 -10.23 -2.92
N GLY A 58 -3.69 -9.21 -2.87
CA GLY A 58 -2.34 -9.30 -2.30
C GLY A 58 -2.37 -9.68 -0.81
N ALA A 59 -3.21 -9.03 0.00
CA ALA A 59 -3.32 -9.34 1.41
C ALA A 59 -3.94 -10.74 1.67
N VAL A 60 -4.94 -11.15 0.90
CA VAL A 60 -5.50 -12.50 0.98
C VAL A 60 -4.41 -13.53 0.65
N ALA A 61 -3.64 -13.34 -0.42
CA ALA A 61 -2.53 -14.23 -0.75
C ALA A 61 -1.49 -14.30 0.39
N ALA A 62 -1.18 -13.17 1.02
CA ALA A 62 -0.27 -13.14 2.16
C ALA A 62 -0.80 -13.92 3.37
N PHE A 63 -2.10 -13.85 3.66
CA PHE A 63 -2.71 -14.59 4.77
C PHE A 63 -2.91 -16.08 4.48
N THR A 64 -3.27 -16.44 3.25
CA THR A 64 -3.58 -17.83 2.90
C THR A 64 -2.33 -18.64 2.60
N LEU A 65 -1.36 -18.07 1.89
CA LEU A 65 -0.13 -18.75 1.54
C LEU A 65 0.92 -18.62 2.65
N GLY A 66 0.99 -17.46 3.31
CA GLY A 66 1.91 -17.26 4.44
C GLY A 66 3.40 -17.36 4.09
N GLU A 67 3.76 -17.37 2.81
CA GLU A 67 5.11 -17.59 2.33
C GLU A 67 5.97 -16.31 2.41
N PRO A 68 7.24 -16.39 2.86
CA PRO A 68 8.16 -15.24 2.92
C PRO A 68 8.30 -14.49 1.59
N ALA A 69 8.26 -15.22 0.46
CA ALA A 69 8.34 -14.65 -0.87
C ALA A 69 7.15 -13.71 -1.18
N ILE A 70 5.95 -14.01 -0.68
CA ILE A 70 4.76 -13.18 -0.88
C ILE A 70 4.89 -11.86 -0.12
N PHE A 71 5.30 -11.92 1.15
CA PHE A 71 5.56 -10.71 1.93
C PHE A 71 6.66 -9.85 1.29
N THR A 72 7.73 -10.48 0.79
CA THR A 72 8.81 -9.79 0.07
C THR A 72 8.30 -9.08 -1.18
N ALA A 73 7.48 -9.77 -2.01
CA ALA A 73 6.90 -9.19 -3.20
C ALA A 73 6.00 -7.98 -2.89
N LEU A 74 5.16 -8.08 -1.86
CA LEU A 74 4.33 -6.96 -1.40
C LEU A 74 5.18 -5.80 -0.86
N GLY A 75 6.26 -6.11 -0.13
CA GLY A 75 7.22 -5.12 0.35
C GLY A 75 7.90 -4.37 -0.78
N MET A 76 8.32 -5.08 -1.85
CA MET A 76 8.87 -4.47 -3.06
C MET A 76 7.85 -3.59 -3.78
N ALA A 77 6.58 -4.00 -3.84
CA ALA A 77 5.51 -3.18 -4.41
C ALA A 77 5.31 -1.88 -3.62
N TRP A 78 5.24 -1.94 -2.28
CA TRP A 78 5.15 -0.75 -1.43
C TRP A 78 6.42 0.11 -1.46
N ALA A 79 7.60 -0.49 -1.64
CA ALA A 79 8.83 0.25 -1.88
C ALA A 79 8.75 1.04 -3.19
N ALA A 80 8.26 0.44 -4.27
CA ALA A 80 8.06 1.13 -5.54
C ALA A 80 7.04 2.28 -5.42
N VAL A 81 5.96 2.10 -4.65
CA VAL A 81 4.99 3.18 -4.33
C VAL A 81 5.69 4.33 -3.59
N THR A 82 6.48 4.01 -2.57
CA THR A 82 7.25 5.01 -1.80
C THR A 82 8.22 5.77 -2.70
N LEU A 83 8.92 5.07 -3.60
CA LEU A 83 9.83 5.69 -4.57
C LEU A 83 9.09 6.57 -5.57
N ALA A 84 7.91 6.18 -6.03
CA ALA A 84 7.07 7.01 -6.90
C ALA A 84 6.69 8.34 -6.22
N ARG A 85 6.41 8.33 -4.91
CA ARG A 85 6.17 9.56 -4.13
C ARG A 85 7.41 10.47 -4.11
N VAL A 86 8.58 9.90 -3.84
CA VAL A 86 9.84 10.66 -3.87
C VAL A 86 10.10 11.24 -5.26
N TRP A 87 9.82 10.47 -6.31
CA TRP A 87 9.90 10.93 -7.69
C TRP A 87 8.96 12.10 -7.95
N SER A 88 7.69 12.01 -7.54
CA SER A 88 6.73 13.11 -7.70
C SER A 88 7.12 14.37 -6.93
N ILE A 89 7.79 14.26 -5.78
CA ILE A 89 8.35 15.44 -5.08
C ILE A 89 9.43 16.10 -5.95
N ALA A 90 10.29 15.31 -6.57
CA ALA A 90 11.40 15.81 -7.38
C ALA A 90 10.95 16.35 -8.75
N VAL A 91 9.94 15.72 -9.36
CA VAL A 91 9.54 15.98 -10.75
C VAL A 91 8.24 16.77 -10.86
N ASP A 92 7.22 16.41 -10.07
CA ASP A 92 5.89 17.03 -10.16
C ASP A 92 5.73 18.23 -9.19
N GLY A 93 6.72 18.48 -8.33
CA GLY A 93 6.74 19.66 -7.45
C GLY A 93 5.68 19.66 -6.35
N ILE A 94 5.12 18.49 -5.98
CA ILE A 94 4.01 18.35 -5.01
C ILE A 94 4.34 18.80 -3.57
N GLY A 95 5.57 19.25 -3.31
CA GLY A 95 6.02 19.78 -2.03
C GLY A 95 6.28 18.69 -0.99
N VAL A 96 7.46 18.77 -0.35
CA VAL A 96 7.89 17.77 0.65
C VAL A 96 6.90 17.67 1.80
N LYS A 97 6.49 18.81 2.39
CA LYS A 97 5.60 18.83 3.57
C LYS A 97 4.24 18.19 3.29
N ALA A 98 3.67 18.44 2.12
CA ALA A 98 2.38 17.85 1.73
C ALA A 98 2.50 16.34 1.48
N SER A 99 3.68 15.86 1.12
CA SER A 99 3.94 14.45 0.81
C SER A 99 4.30 13.60 2.03
N VAL A 100 4.66 14.22 3.16
CA VAL A 100 5.08 13.50 4.38
C VAL A 100 4.06 12.44 4.83
N PRO A 101 2.74 12.72 4.92
CA PRO A 101 1.79 11.70 5.39
C PRO A 101 1.78 10.44 4.51
N ALA A 102 1.79 10.62 3.18
CA ALA A 102 1.83 9.50 2.24
C ALA A 102 3.16 8.75 2.30
N LEU A 103 4.29 9.47 2.33
CA LEU A 103 5.62 8.85 2.45
C LEU A 103 5.77 8.01 3.73
N VAL A 104 5.29 8.52 4.86
CA VAL A 104 5.34 7.80 6.14
C VAL A 104 4.47 6.55 6.06
N PHE A 105 3.28 6.68 5.50
CA PHE A 105 2.35 5.56 5.38
C PHE A 105 2.85 4.46 4.44
N ASP A 106 3.24 4.84 3.22
CA ASP A 106 3.74 3.92 2.19
C ASP A 106 5.06 3.27 2.65
N GLY A 107 5.95 4.06 3.25
CA GLY A 107 7.21 3.59 3.82
C GLY A 107 7.04 2.66 5.01
N ALA A 108 6.03 2.90 5.87
CA ALA A 108 5.70 2.01 6.97
C ALA A 108 5.21 0.64 6.47
N LEU A 109 4.35 0.60 5.44
CA LEU A 109 3.91 -0.65 4.83
C LEU A 109 5.07 -1.40 4.16
N CYS A 110 5.92 -0.68 3.42
CA CYS A 110 7.17 -1.22 2.88
C CYS A 110 8.00 -1.88 3.99
N PHE A 111 8.25 -1.16 5.09
CA PHE A 111 9.01 -1.68 6.22
C PHE A 111 8.34 -2.91 6.85
N LEU A 112 7.03 -2.88 7.11
CA LEU A 112 6.32 -4.02 7.71
C LEU A 112 6.47 -5.29 6.87
N PHE A 113 6.37 -5.19 5.54
CA PHE A 113 6.51 -6.33 4.65
C PHE A 113 7.95 -6.79 4.47
N LEU A 114 8.93 -5.87 4.44
CA LEU A 114 10.35 -6.19 4.29
C LEU A 114 11.07 -6.46 5.62
N SER A 115 10.41 -6.25 6.76
CA SER A 115 11.01 -6.47 8.08
C SER A 115 11.62 -7.86 8.26
N PRO A 116 11.10 -8.95 7.67
CA PRO A 116 11.78 -10.25 7.74
C PRO A 116 13.18 -10.25 7.13
N LEU A 117 13.43 -9.47 6.07
CA LEU A 117 14.76 -9.37 5.45
C LEU A 117 15.70 -8.44 6.22
N LEU A 118 15.14 -7.46 6.93
CA LEU A 118 15.89 -6.43 7.65
C LEU A 118 16.25 -6.84 9.08
N LEU A 119 15.48 -7.77 9.66
CA LEU A 119 15.60 -8.19 11.06
C LEU A 119 16.00 -9.67 11.22
N ALA A 120 16.30 -10.35 10.11
CA ALA A 120 16.83 -11.72 10.10
C ALA A 120 18.31 -11.77 10.50
#